data_AF-A0A0G0BNZ3-F1
#
_entry.id   AF-A0A0G0BNZ3-F1
#
_cell.length_a   1.000
_cell.length_b   1.000
_cell.length_c   1.000
_cell.angle_alpha   90.00
_cell.angle_beta   90.00
_cell.angle_gamma   90.00
#
_symmetry.space_group_name_H-M   'P 1'
#
loop_
_entity.id
_entity.type
_entity.pdbx_description
1 polymer ?
#
loop_
_entity_poly.entity_id
_entity_poly.type
_entity_poly.pdbx_seq_one_letter_code
_entity_poly.pdbx_strand_id
1 'polypeptide(L)'
;MKWEDSEWGEFFPSSISPFGYNETVAQEYFPTTKEQALSKNYKWKDEEKNSEYFGPKIEIPDNIDSVKDEIINQILNCESCNKYYKIIKQELKFYRSLKLPIPKNCPDCRHRQRLSMRNPRKLWTRNCMKCNTEIQTTYPLERKEIVYCEKCYLETIY
;
A
#
# COMPACT_ATOMS: atom_id res chain seq x y z
N MET A 1 15.61 -38.43 -21.17
CA MET A 1 14.33 -37.78 -20.80
C MET A 1 14.42 -36.33 -21.22
N LYS A 2 13.87 -35.99 -22.40
CA LYS A 2 13.63 -34.60 -22.77
C LYS A 2 12.23 -34.30 -22.26
N TRP A 3 12.15 -33.41 -21.29
CA TRP A 3 10.91 -33.00 -20.66
C TRP A 3 10.16 -32.11 -21.66
N GLU A 4 8.94 -32.47 -22.02
CA GLU A 4 8.25 -31.96 -23.21
C GLU A 4 8.03 -30.44 -23.20
N ASP A 5 7.89 -29.80 -22.02
CA ASP A 5 7.45 -28.40 -21.97
C ASP A 5 8.46 -27.40 -21.35
N SER A 6 9.59 -27.86 -20.79
CA SER A 6 10.62 -26.99 -20.15
C SER A 6 10.08 -25.98 -19.09
N GLU A 7 8.91 -26.23 -18.50
CA GLU A 7 8.23 -25.27 -17.60
C GLU A 7 8.77 -25.26 -16.15
N TRP A 8 9.61 -26.24 -15.78
CA TRP A 8 10.15 -26.34 -14.43
C TRP A 8 11.18 -25.24 -14.15
N GLY A 9 10.83 -24.32 -13.24
CA GLY A 9 11.69 -23.21 -12.83
C GLY A 9 11.22 -21.85 -13.35
N GLU A 10 10.24 -21.82 -14.23
CA GLU A 10 9.59 -20.58 -14.70
C GLU A 10 8.50 -20.11 -13.72
N PHE A 11 8.19 -18.81 -13.77
CA PHE A 11 7.07 -18.28 -13.01
C PHE A 11 5.74 -18.77 -13.58
N PHE A 12 4.76 -18.96 -12.70
CA PHE A 12 3.40 -19.33 -13.12
C PHE A 12 2.83 -18.32 -14.13
N PRO A 13 2.16 -18.80 -15.20
CA PRO A 13 1.49 -17.92 -16.16
C PRO A 13 0.49 -16.99 -15.47
N SER A 14 0.40 -15.74 -15.91
CA SER A 14 -0.57 -14.79 -15.35
C SER A 14 -2.03 -15.21 -15.55
N SER A 15 -2.31 -16.05 -16.56
CA SER A 15 -3.64 -16.57 -16.89
C SER A 15 -4.25 -17.42 -15.78
N ILE A 16 -3.41 -18.15 -15.03
CA ILE A 16 -3.87 -19.01 -13.93
C ILE A 16 -4.12 -18.25 -12.63
N SER A 17 -3.72 -16.97 -12.54
CA SER A 17 -4.00 -16.13 -11.37
C SER A 17 -5.51 -16.07 -11.12
N PRO A 18 -5.98 -16.36 -9.89
CA PRO A 18 -7.39 -16.20 -9.54
C PRO A 18 -7.76 -14.72 -9.30
N PHE A 19 -6.78 -13.83 -9.18
CA PHE A 19 -6.97 -12.41 -8.86
C PHE A 19 -6.81 -11.51 -10.09
N GLY A 20 -7.56 -10.40 -10.10
CA GLY A 20 -7.35 -9.32 -11.05
C GLY A 20 -6.10 -8.51 -10.73
N TYR A 21 -5.42 -7.98 -11.75
CA TYR A 21 -4.17 -7.22 -11.62
C TYR A 21 -4.29 -6.12 -10.55
N ASN A 22 -5.42 -5.40 -10.57
CA ASN A 22 -5.72 -4.28 -9.68
C ASN A 22 -5.86 -4.63 -8.19
N GLU A 23 -6.11 -5.90 -7.85
CA GLU A 23 -6.17 -6.36 -6.47
C GLU A 23 -4.83 -6.91 -5.98
N THR A 24 -3.91 -7.17 -6.90
CA THR A 24 -2.61 -7.74 -6.55
C THR A 24 -1.62 -6.66 -6.14
N VAL A 25 -0.59 -7.12 -5.44
CA VAL A 25 0.60 -6.33 -5.11
C VAL A 25 1.29 -5.76 -6.36
N ALA A 26 1.08 -6.34 -7.55
CA ALA A 26 1.61 -5.81 -8.78
C ALA A 26 1.08 -4.39 -9.08
N GLN A 27 -0.22 -4.13 -8.88
CA GLN A 27 -0.78 -2.79 -9.05
C GLN A 27 -0.27 -1.79 -8.01
N GLU A 28 0.03 -2.25 -6.79
CA GLU A 28 0.63 -1.38 -5.76
C GLU A 28 2.03 -0.91 -6.16
N TYR A 29 2.80 -1.77 -6.85
CA TYR A 29 4.21 -1.53 -7.13
C TYR A 29 4.42 -0.92 -8.51
N PHE A 30 3.62 -1.36 -9.46
CA PHE A 30 3.64 -0.95 -10.86
C PHE A 30 2.19 -0.62 -11.27
N PRO A 31 1.69 0.57 -10.91
CA PRO A 31 0.33 0.96 -11.26
C PRO A 31 0.16 0.97 -12.79
N THR A 32 -0.83 0.23 -13.28
CA THR A 32 -1.22 0.23 -14.70
C THR A 32 -2.68 0.62 -14.87
N THR A 33 -3.05 1.02 -16.09
CA THR A 33 -4.45 1.26 -16.44
C THR A 33 -5.14 -0.05 -16.81
N LYS A 34 -6.48 -0.08 -16.71
CA LYS A 34 -7.29 -1.24 -17.12
C LYS A 34 -6.96 -1.68 -18.55
N GLU A 35 -6.84 -0.72 -19.47
CA GLU A 35 -6.51 -0.96 -20.88
C GLU A 35 -5.14 -1.62 -21.05
N GLN A 36 -4.13 -1.14 -20.32
CA GLN A 36 -2.78 -1.70 -20.34
C GLN A 36 -2.69 -3.09 -19.69
N ALA A 37 -3.51 -3.34 -18.67
CA ALA A 37 -3.57 -4.65 -18.05
C ALA A 37 -4.22 -5.68 -18.99
N LEU A 38 -5.33 -5.30 -19.64
CA LEU A 38 -6.03 -6.16 -20.59
C LEU A 38 -5.19 -6.46 -21.84
N SER A 39 -4.43 -5.48 -22.35
CA SER A 39 -3.53 -5.73 -23.49
C SER A 39 -2.40 -6.72 -23.17
N LYS A 40 -2.04 -6.87 -21.89
CA LYS A 40 -1.07 -7.84 -21.39
C LYS A 40 -1.72 -9.17 -20.95
N ASN A 41 -2.98 -9.41 -21.31
CA ASN A 41 -3.76 -10.59 -20.93
C ASN A 41 -3.88 -10.77 -19.40
N TYR A 42 -3.86 -9.68 -18.63
CA TYR A 42 -4.15 -9.73 -17.20
C TYR A 42 -5.65 -9.62 -16.95
N LYS A 43 -6.14 -10.37 -15.96
CA LYS A 43 -7.51 -10.21 -15.45
C LYS A 43 -7.63 -8.85 -14.77
N TRP A 44 -8.81 -8.24 -14.82
CA TRP A 44 -9.11 -7.00 -14.11
C TRP A 44 -10.41 -7.17 -13.35
N LYS A 45 -10.43 -6.81 -12.07
CA LYS A 45 -11.67 -6.82 -11.28
C LYS A 45 -12.32 -5.46 -11.36
N ASP A 46 -13.50 -5.41 -11.95
CA ASP A 46 -14.34 -4.21 -11.89
C ASP A 46 -14.91 -4.02 -10.48
N GLU A 47 -15.04 -2.76 -10.05
CA GLU A 47 -15.61 -2.48 -8.73
C GLU A 47 -17.09 -2.88 -8.74
N GLU A 48 -17.43 -3.92 -7.97
CA GLU A 48 -18.82 -4.24 -7.68
C GLU A 48 -19.40 -3.09 -6.86
N LYS A 49 -20.42 -2.42 -7.43
CA LYS A 49 -21.26 -1.47 -6.69
C LYS A 49 -22.07 -2.24 -5.64
N ASN A 50 -21.49 -2.50 -4.48
CA ASN A 50 -22.26 -2.85 -3.29
C ASN A 50 -22.78 -1.53 -2.69
N SER A 51 -23.99 -1.09 -3.06
CA SER A 51 -25.33 -1.55 -2.63
C SER A 51 -25.69 -0.99 -1.24
N GLU A 52 -26.59 0.01 -1.32
CA GLU A 52 -27.45 0.63 -0.30
C GLU A 52 -26.85 1.11 1.04
N TYR A 53 -27.24 2.33 1.39
CA TYR A 53 -26.78 3.10 2.54
C TYR A 53 -27.28 2.50 3.86
N PHE A 54 -26.38 2.13 4.79
CA PHE A 54 -26.74 1.44 6.03
C PHE A 54 -26.62 2.27 7.33
N GLY A 55 -26.43 3.60 7.28
CA GLY A 55 -26.55 4.37 8.52
C GLY A 55 -25.99 5.79 8.55
N PRO A 56 -26.29 6.53 9.63
CA PRO A 56 -25.84 7.90 9.83
C PRO A 56 -24.33 7.99 10.00
N LYS A 57 -23.75 9.13 9.62
CA LYS A 57 -22.33 9.43 9.83
C LYS A 57 -22.09 9.59 11.33
N ILE A 58 -21.26 8.71 11.90
CA ILE A 58 -20.86 8.77 13.31
C ILE A 58 -19.51 9.46 13.38
N GLU A 59 -19.42 10.49 14.22
CA GLU A 59 -18.15 11.15 14.51
C GLU A 59 -17.38 10.33 15.55
N ILE A 60 -16.15 9.97 15.20
CA ILE A 60 -15.26 9.18 16.05
C ILE A 60 -14.47 10.16 16.93
N PRO A 61 -14.56 10.06 18.27
CA PRO A 61 -13.74 10.88 19.17
C PRO A 61 -12.25 10.62 18.96
N ASP A 62 -11.43 11.65 19.14
CA ASP A 62 -9.97 11.52 19.02
C ASP A 62 -9.35 10.77 20.22
N ASN A 63 -10.05 10.67 21.35
CA ASN A 63 -9.60 9.90 22.52
C ASN A 63 -10.25 8.51 22.55
N ILE A 64 -9.41 7.47 22.63
CA ILE A 64 -9.82 6.06 22.69
C ILE A 64 -10.60 5.71 23.96
N ASP A 65 -10.34 6.39 25.08
CA ASP A 65 -11.00 6.12 26.35
C ASP A 65 -12.48 6.55 26.33
N SER A 66 -12.80 7.57 25.52
CA SER A 66 -14.17 8.05 25.32
C SER A 66 -15.00 7.16 24.39
N VAL A 67 -14.37 6.20 23.71
CA VAL A 67 -15.06 5.30 22.77
C VAL A 67 -15.76 4.18 23.53
N LYS A 68 -17.05 3.99 23.25
CA LYS A 68 -17.83 2.84 23.75
C LYS A 68 -17.63 1.61 22.88
N ASP A 69 -17.75 0.43 23.48
CA ASP A 69 -17.63 -0.85 22.76
C ASP A 69 -18.74 -1.08 21.72
N GLU A 70 -19.84 -0.32 21.80
CA GLU A 70 -20.94 -0.28 20.82
C GLU A 70 -20.47 0.06 19.40
N ILE A 71 -19.32 0.72 19.25
CA ILE A 71 -18.73 1.04 17.95
C ILE A 71 -18.48 -0.19 17.07
N ILE A 72 -18.31 -1.37 17.69
CA ILE A 72 -18.13 -2.64 16.97
C ILE A 72 -19.37 -2.99 16.17
N ASN A 73 -20.58 -2.55 16.54
CA ASN A 73 -21.80 -2.83 15.80
C ASN A 73 -22.12 -1.78 14.74
N GLN A 74 -21.38 -0.68 14.73
CA GLN A 74 -21.63 0.47 13.86
C GLN A 74 -20.86 0.34 12.55
N ILE A 75 -21.42 0.94 11.49
CA ILE A 75 -20.79 1.04 10.18
C ILE A 75 -20.18 2.44 10.08
N LEU A 76 -18.86 2.49 9.90
CA LEU A 76 -18.10 3.73 9.79
C LEU A 76 -17.91 4.10 8.32
N ASN A 77 -17.79 5.40 8.06
CA ASN A 77 -17.55 5.95 6.73
C ASN A 77 -16.10 6.47 6.64
N CYS A 78 -15.39 6.11 5.57
CA CYS A 78 -14.05 6.59 5.31
C CYS A 78 -14.04 8.01 4.73
N GLU A 79 -13.34 8.94 5.37
CA GLU A 79 -13.24 10.34 4.91
C GLU A 79 -12.63 10.49 3.51
N SER A 80 -11.66 9.63 3.15
CA SER A 80 -10.96 9.75 1.85
C SER A 80 -11.67 9.10 0.65
N CYS A 81 -12.46 8.04 0.84
CA CYS A 81 -13.03 7.28 -0.28
C CYS A 81 -14.53 7.03 -0.17
N ASN A 82 -15.17 7.52 0.90
CA ASN A 82 -16.58 7.29 1.22
C ASN A 82 -17.01 5.81 1.28
N LYS A 83 -16.06 4.86 1.31
CA LYS A 83 -16.34 3.44 1.50
C LYS A 83 -16.67 3.17 2.96
N TYR A 84 -17.61 2.26 3.16
CA TYR A 84 -18.01 1.81 4.48
C TYR A 84 -17.06 0.75 5.00
N TYR A 85 -16.77 0.79 6.30
CA TYR A 85 -15.97 -0.23 6.98
C TYR A 85 -16.46 -0.41 8.42
N LYS A 86 -16.06 -1.52 9.02
CA LYS A 86 -16.45 -1.91 10.38
C LYS A 86 -15.19 -2.25 11.17
N ILE A 87 -15.21 -1.92 12.46
CA ILE A 87 -14.14 -2.30 13.38
C ILE A 87 -14.51 -3.59 14.08
N ILE A 88 -13.58 -4.54 14.12
CA ILE A 88 -13.78 -5.80 14.85
C ILE A 88 -13.32 -5.69 16.30
N LYS A 89 -13.81 -6.58 17.16
CA LYS A 89 -13.46 -6.61 18.60
C LYS A 89 -11.95 -6.68 18.84
N GLN A 90 -11.24 -7.43 18.00
CA GLN A 90 -9.79 -7.58 18.07
C GLN A 90 -9.07 -6.25 17.79
N GLU A 91 -9.54 -5.49 16.81
CA GLU A 91 -9.00 -4.16 16.48
C GLU A 91 -9.27 -3.16 17.61
N LEU A 92 -10.48 -3.13 18.17
CA LEU A 92 -10.78 -2.25 19.31
C LEU A 92 -9.87 -2.55 20.52
N LYS A 93 -9.67 -3.84 20.83
CA LYS A 93 -8.74 -4.25 21.89
C LYS A 93 -7.31 -3.79 21.61
N PHE A 94 -6.86 -3.91 20.35
CA PHE A 94 -5.54 -3.45 19.92
C PHE A 94 -5.38 -1.94 20.14
N TYR A 95 -6.34 -1.13 19.68
CA TYR A 95 -6.31 0.32 19.84
C TYR A 95 -6.30 0.76 21.31
N ARG A 96 -7.11 0.14 22.17
CA ARG A 96 -7.09 0.40 23.62
C ARG A 96 -5.75 0.04 24.25
N SER A 97 -5.20 -1.13 23.92
CA SER A 97 -3.93 -1.60 24.52
C SER A 97 -2.75 -0.68 24.23
N LEU A 98 -2.75 -0.05 23.05
CA LEU A 98 -1.71 0.87 22.61
C LEU A 98 -2.06 2.35 22.84
N LYS A 99 -3.22 2.65 23.45
CA LYS A 99 -3.75 4.01 23.62
C LYS A 99 -3.79 4.81 22.32
N LEU A 100 -4.20 4.15 21.24
CA LEU A 100 -4.28 4.74 19.91
C LEU A 100 -5.71 5.15 19.58
N PRO A 101 -5.91 6.28 18.88
CA PRO A 101 -7.22 6.65 18.37
C PRO A 101 -7.69 5.66 17.32
N ILE A 102 -9.01 5.55 17.19
CA ILE A 102 -9.61 4.76 16.12
C ILE A 102 -9.38 5.46 14.78
N PRO A 103 -8.99 4.72 13.73
CA PRO A 103 -8.78 5.30 12.42
C PRO A 103 -10.08 5.87 11.84
N LYS A 104 -10.00 7.09 11.27
CA LYS A 104 -11.10 7.71 10.48
C LYS A 104 -11.14 7.18 9.03
N ASN A 105 -10.04 6.58 8.57
CA ASN A 105 -9.89 6.03 7.23
C ASN A 105 -10.03 4.50 7.21
N CYS A 106 -10.61 3.97 6.14
CA CYS A 106 -10.73 2.53 5.94
C CYS A 106 -9.35 1.84 5.81
N PRO A 107 -9.27 0.52 6.02
CA PRO A 107 -8.03 -0.24 5.92
C PRO A 107 -7.26 0.01 4.60
N ASP A 108 -7.95 0.05 3.47
CA ASP A 108 -7.33 0.27 2.15
C ASP A 108 -6.73 1.67 2.00
N CYS A 109 -7.43 2.71 2.48
CA CYS A 109 -6.91 4.07 2.47
C CYS A 109 -5.69 4.21 3.38
N ARG A 110 -5.74 3.62 4.58
CA ARG A 110 -4.58 3.59 5.49
C ARG A 110 -3.41 2.84 4.89
N HIS A 111 -3.67 1.72 4.23
CA HIS A 111 -2.64 0.95 3.54
C HIS A 111 -2.01 1.74 2.41
N ARG A 112 -2.81 2.39 1.55
CA ARG A 112 -2.32 3.28 0.49
C ARG A 112 -1.49 4.44 1.02
N GLN A 113 -1.91 5.09 2.11
CA GLN A 113 -1.15 6.15 2.76
C GLN A 113 0.20 5.64 3.29
N ARG A 114 0.22 4.43 3.87
CA ARG A 114 1.47 3.80 4.31
C ARG A 114 2.38 3.47 3.13
N LEU A 115 1.82 3.03 2.00
CA LEU A 115 2.59 2.78 0.79
C LEU A 115 3.14 4.07 0.18
N SER A 116 2.39 5.17 0.21
CA SER A 116 2.87 6.45 -0.35
C SER A 116 4.03 7.07 0.44
N MET A 117 4.21 6.68 1.70
CA MET A 117 5.39 7.06 2.50
C MET A 117 6.66 6.27 2.11
N ARG A 118 6.52 5.16 1.38
CA ARG A 118 7.66 4.38 0.93
C ARG A 118 8.27 5.00 -0.31
N ASN A 119 9.57 4.82 -0.46
CA ASN A 119 10.21 5.15 -1.72
C ASN A 119 9.69 4.19 -2.82
N PRO A 120 9.47 4.71 -4.04
CA PRO A 120 9.12 3.89 -5.19
C PRO A 120 10.21 2.86 -5.49
N ARG A 121 9.82 1.74 -6.10
CA ARG A 121 10.73 0.67 -6.56
C ARG A 121 11.38 1.03 -7.89
N LYS A 122 11.98 2.20 -7.95
CA LYS A 122 12.76 2.68 -9.09
C LYS A 122 14.11 3.12 -8.57
N LEU A 123 15.16 2.70 -9.27
CA LEU A 123 16.52 3.17 -9.00
C LEU A 123 16.82 4.31 -9.97
N TRP A 124 17.39 5.37 -9.43
CA TRP A 124 17.91 6.50 -10.17
C TRP A 124 19.41 6.56 -10.02
N THR A 125 20.08 6.92 -11.11
CA THR A 125 21.51 7.22 -11.13
C THR A 125 21.72 8.63 -10.55
N ARG A 126 22.21 8.63 -9.30
CA ARG A 126 22.73 9.70 -8.45
C ARG A 126 24.21 9.99 -8.66
N ASN A 127 24.69 11.22 -8.43
CA ASN A 127 26.07 11.44 -7.99
C ASN A 127 26.08 11.70 -6.48
N CYS A 128 27.03 11.12 -5.76
CA CYS A 128 27.26 11.39 -4.34
C CYS A 128 27.54 12.88 -4.13
N MET A 129 26.85 13.52 -3.19
CA MET A 129 27.01 14.97 -2.98
C MET A 129 28.34 15.37 -2.32
N LYS A 130 29.16 14.42 -1.87
CA LYS A 130 30.49 14.68 -1.27
C LYS A 130 31.64 14.40 -2.23
N CYS A 131 31.67 13.21 -2.85
CA CYS A 131 32.77 12.77 -3.70
C CYS A 131 32.43 12.69 -5.20
N ASN A 132 31.19 13.05 -5.58
CA ASN A 132 30.68 13.04 -6.95
C ASN A 132 30.69 11.67 -7.67
N THR A 133 30.95 10.57 -6.97
CA THR A 133 30.88 9.21 -7.53
C THR A 133 29.45 8.83 -7.90
N GLU A 134 29.28 8.13 -9.02
CA GLU A 134 27.99 7.59 -9.44
C GLU A 134 27.45 6.55 -8.43
N ILE A 135 26.18 6.68 -8.06
CA ILE A 135 25.48 5.80 -7.12
C ILE A 135 24.06 5.51 -7.62
N GLN A 136 23.52 4.34 -7.28
CA GLN A 136 22.12 4.02 -7.53
C GLN A 136 21.31 4.18 -6.25
N THR A 137 20.21 4.95 -6.33
CA THR A 137 19.42 5.30 -5.15
C THR A 137 17.93 5.26 -5.46
N THR A 138 17.10 5.09 -4.42
CA THR A 138 15.62 5.18 -4.54
C THR A 138 15.11 6.61 -4.40
N TYR A 139 16.00 7.60 -4.39
CA TYR A 139 15.67 9.01 -4.29
C TYR A 139 15.70 9.63 -5.69
N PRO A 140 14.57 10.15 -6.21
CA PRO A 140 14.51 10.86 -7.49
C PRO A 140 15.45 12.06 -7.52
N LEU A 141 15.86 12.52 -8.71
CA LEU A 141 16.73 13.70 -8.89
C LEU A 141 16.09 14.99 -8.36
N GLU A 142 14.77 15.06 -8.41
CA GLU A 142 13.93 16.20 -8.02
C GLU A 142 13.84 16.38 -6.50
N ARG A 143 14.17 15.34 -5.73
CA ARG A 143 14.19 15.37 -4.27
C ARG A 143 15.43 16.13 -3.75
N LYS A 144 15.22 16.91 -2.68
CA LYS A 144 16.18 17.87 -2.11
C LYS A 144 17.10 17.24 -1.06
N GLU A 145 16.82 16.01 -0.67
CA GLU A 145 17.57 15.27 0.33
C GLU A 145 19.02 15.02 -0.12
N ILE A 146 19.95 15.14 0.84
CA ILE A 146 21.37 14.88 0.58
C ILE A 146 21.61 13.38 0.55
N VAL A 147 22.22 12.89 -0.52
CA VAL A 147 22.54 11.47 -0.68
C VAL A 147 24.05 11.28 -0.83
N TYR A 148 24.61 10.49 0.07
CA TYR A 148 26.01 10.11 0.06
C TYR A 148 26.18 8.66 -0.41
N CYS A 149 27.34 8.36 -0.99
CA CYS A 149 27.77 6.98 -1.17
C CYS A 149 28.08 6.35 0.19
N GLU A 150 28.09 5.02 0.23
CA GLU A 150 28.37 4.24 1.44
C GLU A 150 29.65 4.72 2.15
N LYS A 151 30.75 4.90 1.40
CA LYS A 151 32.04 5.36 1.95
C LYS A 151 31.91 6.72 2.64
N CYS A 152 31.33 7.70 1.95
CA CYS A 152 31.17 9.05 2.48
C CYS A 152 30.20 9.12 3.66
N TYR A 153 29.17 8.26 3.68
CA TYR A 153 28.26 8.15 4.81
C TYR A 153 28.96 7.59 6.05
N LEU A 154 29.74 6.52 5.90
CA LEU A 154 30.49 5.91 7.00
C LEU A 154 31.50 6.88 7.62
N GLU A 155 32.20 7.67 6.80
CA GLU A 155 33.11 8.73 7.28
C GLU A 155 32.42 9.88 8.06
N THR A 156 31.09 9.99 8.02
CA THR A 156 30.36 11.04 8.76
C THR A 156 29.80 10.56 10.10
N ILE A 157 29.74 9.24 10.30
CA ILE A 157 29.17 8.63 11.51
C ILE A 157 30.27 8.27 12.51
N TYR A 158 31.48 8.00 12.02
CA TYR A 158 32.68 7.71 12.80
C TYR A 158 33.64 8.89 12.75
#